data_AF-A0A0J7YNQ9-F1
#
_entry.id   AF-A0A0J7YNQ9-F1
#
_cell.length_a   1.000
_cell.length_b   1.000
_cell.length_c   1.000
_cell.angle_alpha   90.00
_cell.angle_beta   90.00
_cell.angle_gamma   90.00
#
_symmetry.space_group_name_H-M   'P 1'
#
loop_
_entity.id
_entity.type
_entity.pdbx_description
1 polymer ?
#
loop_
_entity_poly.entity_id
_entity_poly.type
_entity_poly.pdbx_seq_one_letter_code
_entity_poly.pdbx_strand_id
1 'polypeptide(L)'
;GFPLPVLARVLGLGQVKGEMLKSVTEARDMIVIQRYVFESEADHQTMVLLLDDLTRTRWQALCEHRVITAPELYQAHTAVIKVNRKGHCQERMLVLSNLWLYNIQYHTDPIAIKQCKVSEVHFM
;
A
#
# COMPACT_ATOMS: atom_id res chain seq x y z
N GLY A 1 -6.72 14.76 5.04
CA GLY A 1 -5.82 14.55 3.90
C GLY A 1 -5.25 15.89 3.49
N PHE A 2 -3.93 15.99 3.32
CA PHE A 2 -3.33 17.22 2.79
C PHE A 2 -3.48 17.24 1.26
N PRO A 3 -3.82 18.38 0.65
CA PRO A 3 -3.85 18.49 -0.81
C PRO A 3 -2.42 18.40 -1.36
N LEU A 4 -2.20 17.44 -2.26
CA LEU A 4 -0.97 17.16 -3.01
C LEU A 4 -0.22 18.38 -3.60
N PRO A 5 -0.84 19.51 -4.01
CA PRO A 5 -0.09 20.71 -4.39
C PRO A 5 0.82 21.28 -3.28
N VAL A 6 0.56 20.97 -1.99
CA VAL A 6 1.43 21.35 -0.88
C VAL A 6 2.69 20.49 -0.83
N LEU A 7 2.60 19.19 -1.16
CA LEU A 7 3.74 18.28 -1.18
C LEU A 7 4.72 18.59 -2.33
N ALA A 8 4.20 18.94 -3.51
CA ALA A 8 5.02 19.38 -4.64
C ALA A 8 5.79 20.67 -4.33
N ARG A 9 5.19 21.59 -3.56
CA ARG A 9 5.80 22.87 -3.17
C ARG A 9 6.85 22.72 -2.06
N VAL A 10 6.70 21.73 -1.17
CA VAL A 10 7.65 21.44 -0.08
C VAL A 10 8.91 20.72 -0.58
N LEU A 11 8.82 19.98 -1.68
CA LEU A 11 9.92 19.15 -2.20
C LEU A 11 10.76 19.81 -3.32
N GLY A 12 10.47 21.07 -3.70
CA GLY A 12 11.24 21.78 -4.72
C GLY A 12 11.18 21.16 -6.12
N LEU A 13 10.23 20.26 -6.37
CA LEU A 13 10.05 19.59 -7.65
C LEU A 13 9.30 20.54 -8.59
N GLY A 14 9.84 20.71 -9.80
CA GLY A 14 9.34 21.60 -10.84
C GLY A 14 7.86 21.40 -11.18
N GLN A 15 7.29 22.37 -11.91
CA GLN A 15 5.86 22.45 -12.24
C GLN A 15 5.29 21.14 -12.78
N VAL A 16 4.47 20.46 -11.97
CA VAL A 16 3.74 19.26 -12.39
C VAL A 16 2.50 19.69 -13.18
N LYS A 17 2.49 19.47 -14.50
CA LYS A 17 1.33 19.67 -15.38
C LYS A 17 0.50 18.40 -15.43
N GLY A 18 -0.64 18.36 -14.73
CA GLY A 18 -1.63 17.30 -14.87
C GLY A 18 -2.66 17.66 -15.94
N GLU A 19 -2.82 16.82 -16.96
CA GLU A 19 -3.96 16.90 -17.88
C GLU A 19 -5.02 15.86 -17.52
N MET A 20 -6.29 16.30 -17.52
CA MET A 20 -7.45 15.50 -17.13
C MET A 20 -8.24 15.11 -18.40
N LEU A 21 -8.27 13.83 -18.74
CA LEU A 21 -9.08 13.30 -19.85
C LEU A 21 -10.38 12.67 -19.31
N LYS A 22 -11.53 13.10 -19.85
CA LYS A 22 -12.89 12.54 -19.67
C LYS A 22 -13.10 11.51 -20.81
N SER A 23 -13.74 10.32 -20.72
CA SER A 23 -14.65 9.63 -19.79
C SER A 23 -14.56 8.11 -20.10
N VAL A 24 -14.49 7.19 -19.12
CA VAL A 24 -15.56 6.38 -18.50
C VAL A 24 -16.33 5.45 -19.45
N THR A 25 -16.11 4.14 -19.33
CA THR A 25 -17.21 3.16 -19.40
C THR A 25 -16.84 1.91 -18.61
N GLU A 26 -17.20 1.99 -17.32
CA GLU A 26 -17.78 0.92 -16.52
C GLU A 26 -16.77 -0.06 -15.87
N ALA A 27 -16.57 0.13 -14.56
CA ALA A 27 -15.79 -0.67 -13.60
C ALA A 27 -14.27 -0.41 -13.48
N ARG A 28 -13.68 0.45 -14.33
CA ARG A 28 -12.29 0.93 -14.17
C ARG A 28 -12.16 2.26 -13.40
N ASP A 29 -13.29 2.87 -13.04
CA ASP A 29 -13.39 4.27 -12.64
C ASP A 29 -12.95 4.61 -11.19
N MET A 30 -12.19 3.74 -10.52
CA MET A 30 -11.53 4.10 -9.25
C MET A 30 -10.04 3.76 -9.18
N ILE A 31 -9.42 3.35 -10.28
CA ILE A 31 -7.97 3.47 -10.40
C ILE A 31 -7.73 4.80 -11.10
N VAL A 32 -7.53 5.87 -10.32
CA VAL A 32 -6.87 7.06 -10.85
C VAL A 32 -5.45 6.62 -11.21
N ILE A 33 -5.26 6.09 -12.42
CA ILE A 33 -3.93 5.86 -12.97
C ILE A 33 -3.37 7.26 -13.24
N GLN A 34 -2.81 7.88 -12.20
CA GLN A 34 -1.97 9.03 -12.37
C GLN A 34 -0.73 8.55 -13.13
N ARG A 35 -0.72 8.82 -14.44
CA ARG A 35 0.45 8.56 -15.27
C ARG A 35 1.46 9.65 -14.97
N TYR A 36 2.51 9.28 -14.26
CA TYR A 36 3.66 10.14 -14.04
C TYR A 36 4.56 10.01 -15.27
N VAL A 37 4.77 11.11 -15.97
CA VAL A 37 5.82 11.22 -16.99
C VAL A 37 7.06 11.75 -16.29
N PHE A 38 8.13 10.98 -16.31
CA PHE A 38 9.40 11.35 -15.70
C PHE A 38 10.35 11.89 -16.78
N GLU A 39 11.08 12.96 -16.45
CA GLU A 39 12.04 13.58 -17.36
C GLU A 39 13.36 12.77 -17.41
N SER A 40 13.66 12.00 -16.36
CA SER A 40 14.82 11.12 -16.28
C SER A 40 14.53 9.82 -15.53
N GLU A 41 15.40 8.81 -15.73
CA GLU A 41 15.35 7.56 -14.96
C GLU A 41 15.64 7.79 -13.47
N ALA A 42 16.46 8.78 -13.12
CA ALA A 42 16.74 9.13 -11.74
C ALA A 42 15.48 9.65 -11.01
N ASP A 43 14.66 10.44 -11.70
CA ASP A 43 13.38 10.93 -11.15
C ASP A 43 12.38 9.80 -10.98
N HIS A 44 12.34 8.86 -11.94
CA HIS A 44 11.52 7.65 -11.84
C HIS A 44 11.91 6.81 -10.62
N GLN A 45 13.20 6.51 -10.44
CA GLN A 45 13.70 5.76 -9.28
C GLN A 45 13.39 6.46 -7.96
N THR A 46 13.58 7.78 -7.90
CA THR A 46 13.27 8.58 -6.71
C THR A 46 11.79 8.48 -6.37
N MET A 47 10.91 8.59 -7.37
CA MET A 47 9.47 8.48 -7.15
C MET A 47 9.05 7.09 -6.66
N VAL A 48 9.62 6.02 -7.24
CA VAL A 48 9.34 4.64 -6.81
C VAL A 48 9.73 4.45 -5.34
N LEU A 49 10.92 4.90 -4.94
CA LEU A 49 11.37 4.83 -3.55
C LEU A 49 10.44 5.59 -2.59
N LEU A 50 9.98 6.78 -2.98
CA LEU A 50 9.05 7.57 -2.18
C LEU A 50 7.68 6.90 -2.06
N LEU A 51 7.16 6.34 -3.15
CA LEU A 51 5.88 5.63 -3.14
C LEU A 51 5.94 4.35 -2.30
N ASP A 52 7.05 3.61 -2.37
CA ASP A 52 7.27 2.43 -1.55
C ASP A 52 7.37 2.78 -0.06
N ASP A 53 8.11 3.83 0.29
CA ASP A 53 8.20 4.31 1.67
C ASP A 53 6.83 4.74 2.21
N LEU A 54 6.10 5.58 1.46
CA LEU A 54 4.76 6.02 1.83
C LEU A 54 3.80 4.84 1.99
N THR A 55 3.84 3.88 1.08
CA THR A 55 3.00 2.68 1.13
C THR A 55 3.32 1.86 2.38
N ARG A 56 4.60 1.65 2.67
CA ARG A 56 5.06 0.95 3.86
C ARG A 56 4.60 1.64 5.14
N THR A 57 4.81 2.96 5.27
CA THR A 57 4.40 3.72 6.46
C THR A 57 2.89 3.67 6.67
N ARG A 58 2.10 3.72 5.59
CA ARG A 58 0.64 3.61 5.68
C ARG A 58 0.19 2.23 6.16
N TRP A 59 0.81 1.17 5.66
CA TRP A 59 0.51 -0.19 6.11
C TRP A 59 0.92 -0.41 7.56
N GLN A 60 2.11 0.03 7.95
CA GLN A 60 2.56 -0.04 9.34
C GLN A 60 1.55 0.63 10.29
N ALA A 61 1.20 1.89 10.03
CA ALA A 61 0.25 2.62 10.85
C ALA A 61 -1.14 1.95 10.91
N LEU A 62 -1.62 1.39 9.78
CA LEU A 62 -2.88 0.66 9.74
C LEU A 62 -2.82 -0.62 10.59
N CYS A 63 -1.73 -1.38 10.50
CA CYS A 63 -1.53 -2.62 11.23
C CYS A 63 -1.37 -2.38 12.73
N GLU A 64 -0.55 -1.42 13.15
CA GLU A 64 -0.36 -1.04 14.56
C GLU A 64 -1.65 -0.49 15.19
N HIS A 65 -2.51 0.17 14.40
CA HIS A 65 -3.79 0.65 14.93
C HIS A 65 -4.85 -0.47 15.04
N ARG A 66 -4.81 -1.50 14.19
CA ARG A 66 -5.94 -2.44 14.02
C ARG A 66 -5.67 -3.88 14.42
N VAL A 67 -4.42 -4.33 14.35
CA VAL A 67 -4.07 -5.75 14.41
C VAL A 67 -2.95 -6.02 15.41
N ILE A 68 -1.87 -5.24 15.35
CA ILE A 68 -0.68 -5.39 16.20
C ILE A 68 -0.86 -4.48 17.41
N THR A 69 -0.90 -5.03 18.62
CA THR A 69 -1.07 -4.27 19.86
C THR A 69 0.21 -4.28 20.70
N ALA A 70 0.51 -3.18 21.37
CA ALA A 70 1.69 -3.08 22.24
C ALA A 70 1.68 -4.22 23.29
N PRO A 71 2.83 -4.85 23.59
CA PRO A 71 4.21 -4.44 23.26
C PRO A 71 4.75 -4.96 21.92
N GLU A 72 3.90 -5.51 21.06
CA GLU A 72 4.29 -6.05 19.77
C GLU A 72 4.69 -4.97 18.77
N LEU A 73 5.70 -5.26 17.94
CA LEU A 73 6.30 -4.33 16.98
C LEU A 73 6.19 -4.86 15.56
N TYR A 74 5.62 -4.05 14.68
CA TYR A 74 5.61 -4.29 13.24
C TYR A 74 7.05 -4.35 12.69
N GLN A 75 7.35 -5.32 11.82
CA GLN A 75 8.67 -5.45 11.18
C GLN A 75 8.62 -5.33 9.67
N ALA A 76 7.72 -6.07 9.01
CA ALA A 76 7.63 -6.10 7.56
C ALA A 76 6.25 -6.53 7.09
N HIS A 77 5.97 -6.29 5.81
CA HIS A 77 4.78 -6.82 5.14
C HIS A 77 5.07 -7.16 3.68
N THR A 78 4.24 -8.02 3.10
CA THR A 78 4.23 -8.30 1.67
C THR A 78 2.84 -8.71 1.17
N ALA A 79 2.46 -8.21 -0.01
CA ALA A 79 1.20 -8.56 -0.65
C ALA A 79 1.34 -9.93 -1.35
N VAL A 80 0.38 -10.82 -1.13
CA VAL A 80 0.36 -12.17 -1.70
C VAL A 80 -1.03 -12.52 -2.22
N ILE A 81 -1.07 -13.43 -3.20
CA ILE A 81 -2.32 -14.02 -3.69
C ILE A 81 -2.46 -15.41 -3.08
N LYS A 82 -3.44 -15.57 -2.20
CA LYS A 82 -3.79 -16.88 -1.65
C LYS A 82 -4.74 -17.60 -2.60
N VAL A 83 -4.32 -18.77 -3.08
CA VAL A 83 -5.18 -19.68 -3.84
C VAL A 83 -5.75 -20.73 -2.89
N ASN A 84 -7.08 -20.88 -2.85
CA ASN A 84 -7.71 -21.90 -2.03
C ASN A 84 -7.80 -23.26 -2.75
N ARG A 85 -8.21 -24.32 -2.03
CA ARG A 85 -8.36 -25.68 -2.60
C ARG A 85 -9.35 -25.77 -3.77
N LYS A 86 -10.21 -24.78 -3.94
CA LYS A 86 -11.19 -24.67 -5.05
C LYS A 86 -10.68 -23.79 -6.20
N GLY A 87 -9.42 -23.33 -6.15
CA GLY A 87 -8.81 -22.49 -7.18
C GLY A 87 -9.15 -21.00 -7.10
N HIS A 88 -9.90 -20.54 -6.08
CA HIS A 88 -10.19 -19.11 -5.96
C HIS A 88 -9.01 -18.34 -5.41
N CYS A 89 -8.65 -17.26 -6.11
CA CYS A 89 -7.64 -16.29 -5.69
C CYS A 89 -8.22 -15.28 -4.70
N GLN A 90 -7.44 -14.96 -3.68
CA GLN A 90 -7.77 -13.95 -2.68
C GLN A 90 -6.54 -13.11 -2.39
N GLU A 91 -6.68 -11.79 -2.50
CA GLU A 91 -5.64 -10.86 -2.07
C GLU A 91 -5.46 -10.92 -0.56
N ARG A 92 -4.21 -11.07 -0.12
CA ARG A 92 -3.81 -11.15 1.28
C ARG A 92 -2.55 -10.32 1.50
N MET A 93 -2.42 -9.75 2.69
CA MET A 93 -1.19 -9.12 3.17
C MET A 93 -0.63 -10.04 4.24
N LEU A 94 0.62 -10.45 4.08
CA LEU A 94 1.37 -11.07 5.17
C LEU A 94 2.07 -9.96 5.93
N VAL A 95 1.88 -9.89 7.24
CA VAL A 95 2.52 -8.90 8.11
C VAL A 95 3.29 -9.64 9.19
N LEU A 96 4.57 -9.34 9.30
CA LEU A 96 5.45 -9.89 10.31
C LEU A 96 5.61 -8.88 11.45
N SER A 97 5.45 -9.36 12.67
CA SER A 97 5.89 -8.67 13.86
C SER A 97 7.01 -9.43 14.57
N ASN A 98 7.49 -8.88 15.68
CA ASN A 98 8.45 -9.56 16.55
C ASN A 98 7.89 -10.80 17.26
N LEU A 99 6.59 -11.10 17.16
CA LEU A 99 5.96 -12.24 17.84
C LEU A 99 5.16 -13.14 16.90
N TRP A 100 4.52 -12.57 15.87
CA TRP A 100 3.50 -13.24 15.08
C TRP A 100 3.61 -12.94 13.59
N LEU A 101 3.10 -13.87 12.79
CA LEU A 101 2.83 -13.67 11.37
C LEU A 101 1.32 -13.56 11.17
N TYR A 102 0.89 -12.42 10.64
CA TYR A 102 -0.51 -12.13 10.34
C TYR A 102 -0.79 -12.35 8.86
N ASN A 103 -1.79 -13.18 8.58
CA ASN A 103 -2.38 -13.33 7.25
C ASN A 103 -3.67 -12.51 7.19
N ILE A 104 -3.55 -11.31 6.63
CA ILE A 104 -4.60 -10.29 6.59
C ILE A 104 -5.28 -10.33 5.23
N GLN A 105 -6.59 -10.53 5.20
CA GLN A 105 -7.41 -10.24 4.02
C GLN A 105 -7.74 -8.76 4.01
N TYR A 106 -7.50 -8.10 2.88
CA TYR A 106 -7.84 -6.70 2.68
C TYR A 106 -8.68 -6.52 1.41
N HIS A 107 -9.15 -5.30 1.23
CA HIS A 107 -9.77 -4.77 0.02
C HIS A 107 -9.04 -3.46 -0.25
N THR A 108 -8.91 -3.10 -1.53
CA THR A 108 -8.15 -1.91 -1.96
C THR A 108 -9.02 -0.66 -2.07
N ASP A 109 -10.35 -0.79 -2.01
CA ASP A 109 -11.25 0.31 -2.26
C ASP A 109 -12.55 0.28 -1.42
N PRO A 110 -12.63 1.08 -0.33
CA PRO A 110 -11.51 1.72 0.37
C PRO A 110 -10.56 0.66 0.98
N ILE A 111 -9.31 1.05 1.27
CA ILE A 111 -8.37 0.16 1.96
C ILE A 111 -8.91 -0.17 3.35
N ALA A 112 -9.28 -1.43 3.56
CA ALA A 112 -9.72 -1.91 4.85
C ALA A 112 -9.38 -3.38 5.09
N ILE A 113 -9.27 -3.74 6.36
CA ILE A 113 -8.98 -5.11 6.80
C ILE A 113 -10.31 -5.84 6.95
N LYS A 114 -10.49 -6.97 6.24
CA LYS A 114 -11.70 -7.82 6.34
C LYS A 114 -11.56 -8.91 7.39
N GLN A 115 -10.43 -9.61 7.37
CA GLN A 115 -10.20 -10.76 8.22
C GLN A 115 -8.71 -10.87 8.51
N CYS A 116 -8.37 -11.21 9.74
CA CYS A 116 -7.00 -11.49 10.15
C CYS A 116 -6.89 -12.91 10.71
N LYS A 117 -5.87 -13.65 10.27
CA LYS A 117 -5.47 -14.93 10.87
C LYS A 117 -4.05 -14.81 11.38
N VAL A 118 -3.78 -15.36 12.55
CA VAL A 118 -2.50 -15.22 13.24
C VAL A 118 -1.81 -16.58 13.29
N SER A 119 -0.49 -16.61 13.17
CA SER A 119 0.34 -17.82 13.32
C SER A 119 1.61 -17.47 14.07
N GLU A 120 2.00 -18.33 15.01
CA GLU A 120 3.19 -18.11 15.84
C GLU A 120 4.46 -18.18 14.99
N VAL A 121 5.39 -17.27 15.26
CA VAL A 121 6.71 -17.27 14.63
C VAL A 121 7.72 -17.69 15.69
N HIS A 122 8.21 -18.92 15.57
CA HIS A 122 9.35 -19.35 16.37
C HIS A 122 10.63 -18.85 15.69
N PHE A 123 11.22 -17.79 16.23
CA PHE A 123 12.58 -17.41 15.89
C PHE A 123 13.52 -18.44 16.52
N MET A 124 14.10 -19.31 15.69
CA MET A 124 15.16 -20.26 16.07
C MET A 124 16.50 -19.55 16.23
#